data_AF-A0A947MSW8-F1
#
_entry.id   AF-A0A947MSW8-F1
#
_cell.length_a   1.000
_cell.length_b   1.000
_cell.length_c   1.000
_cell.angle_alpha   90.00
_cell.angle_beta   90.00
_cell.angle_gamma   90.00
#
_symmetry.space_group_name_H-M   'P 1'
#
loop_
_entity.id
_entity.type
_entity.pdbx_description
1 polymer ?
#
loop_
_entity_poly.entity_id
_entity_poly.type
_entity_poly.pdbx_seq_one_letter_code
_entity_poly.pdbx_strand_id
1 'polypeptide(L)'
;MLRPLSLMTLATFSLATIGCYNTYVVQPEEFARLQAKPDDSTSVAIKDSEGTDVVVENDTRLYVRSSGGRRYPVTPFNFKMTQAQLVASDRDTLLMLDGVDSYEVDHISTWKTVTLASVGALAAAGVIVAIIATAGEKTY
;
A
#
# COMPACT_ATOMS: atom_id res chain seq x y z
N MET A 1 -2.65 38.95 -0.98
CA MET A 1 -3.31 38.30 -2.14
C MET A 1 -2.55 37.03 -2.47
N LEU A 2 -3.01 35.87 -1.99
CA LEU A 2 -2.45 34.57 -2.40
C LEU A 2 -2.81 34.32 -3.87
N ARG A 3 -1.82 34.07 -4.71
CA ARG A 3 -2.04 33.78 -6.14
C ARG A 3 -2.79 32.44 -6.29
N PRO A 4 -3.84 32.35 -7.12
CA PRO A 4 -4.60 31.10 -7.32
C PRO A 4 -3.72 29.94 -7.81
N LEU A 5 -2.59 30.24 -8.47
CA LEU A 5 -1.60 29.28 -8.93
C LEU A 5 -0.95 28.48 -7.79
N SER A 6 -0.73 29.09 -6.61
CA SER A 6 -0.11 28.43 -5.45
C SER A 6 -1.07 27.52 -4.68
N LEU A 7 -2.37 27.78 -4.74
CA LEU A 7 -3.37 26.91 -4.10
C LEU A 7 -3.54 25.59 -4.88
N MET A 8 -3.47 25.67 -6.21
CA MET A 8 -3.69 24.53 -7.09
C MET A 8 -2.52 23.54 -7.08
N THR A 9 -1.29 24.01 -6.88
CA THR A 9 -0.10 23.15 -6.72
C THR A 9 -0.05 22.45 -5.36
N LEU A 10 -0.61 23.08 -4.31
CA LEU A 10 -0.66 22.48 -2.98
C LEU A 10 -1.72 21.36 -2.91
N ALA A 11 -2.83 21.51 -3.63
CA ALA A 11 -3.91 20.51 -3.66
C ALA A 11 -3.54 19.22 -4.42
N THR A 12 -2.72 19.30 -5.47
CA THR A 12 -2.27 18.12 -6.23
C THR A 12 -1.25 17.28 -5.46
N PHE A 13 -0.45 17.89 -4.58
CA PHE A 13 0.52 17.15 -3.77
C PHE A 13 -0.16 16.31 -2.67
N SER A 14 -1.28 16.79 -2.12
CA SER A 14 -2.04 16.11 -1.06
C SER A 14 -2.72 14.81 -1.51
N LEU A 15 -3.03 14.67 -2.80
CA LEU A 15 -3.67 13.46 -3.34
C LEU A 15 -2.68 12.31 -3.58
N ALA A 16 -1.39 12.62 -3.69
CA ALA A 16 -0.34 11.62 -3.93
C ALA A 16 -0.02 10.75 -2.69
N THR A 17 -0.49 11.12 -1.50
CA THR A 17 -0.21 10.35 -0.28
C THR A 17 -1.18 9.19 -0.07
N ILE A 18 -2.27 9.10 -0.84
CA ILE A 18 -3.15 7.93 -0.84
C ILE A 18 -2.47 6.87 -1.72
N GLY A 19 -1.62 6.05 -1.13
CA GLY A 19 -0.94 4.97 -1.85
C GLY A 19 -1.95 4.08 -2.60
N CYS A 20 -1.57 3.61 -3.78
CA CYS A 20 -2.43 2.79 -4.65
C CYS A 20 -2.68 1.37 -4.12
N TYR A 21 -2.62 1.16 -2.81
CA TYR A 21 -2.73 -0.14 -2.18
C TYR A 21 -4.10 -0.34 -1.53
N ASN A 22 -4.53 -1.60 -1.48
CA ASN A 22 -5.59 -2.11 -0.64
C ASN A 22 -4.94 -2.98 0.43
N THR A 23 -5.28 -2.72 1.69
CA THR A 23 -4.81 -3.51 2.82
C THR A 23 -5.88 -4.53 3.19
N TYR A 24 -5.55 -5.80 3.06
CA TYR A 24 -6.41 -6.92 3.44
C TYR A 24 -5.95 -7.45 4.80
N VAL A 25 -6.87 -7.56 5.74
CA VAL A 25 -6.60 -8.18 7.04
C VAL A 25 -6.83 -9.68 6.90
N VAL A 26 -5.85 -10.48 7.31
CA VAL A 26 -5.92 -11.94 7.20
C VAL A 26 -5.89 -12.59 8.58
N GLN A 27 -6.50 -13.77 8.69
CA GLN A 27 -6.50 -14.51 9.94
C GLN A 27 -5.11 -15.05 10.27
N PRO A 28 -4.74 -15.21 11.55
CA PRO A 28 -3.43 -15.71 11.97
C PRO A 28 -3.06 -17.05 11.32
N GLU A 29 -4.04 -17.96 11.17
CA GLU A 29 -3.87 -19.29 10.59
C GLU A 29 -3.56 -19.19 9.10
N GLU A 30 -4.28 -18.33 8.37
CA GLU A 30 -4.06 -18.06 6.95
C GLU A 30 -2.71 -17.39 6.72
N PHE A 31 -2.33 -16.45 7.59
CA PHE A 31 -1.01 -15.83 7.55
C PHE A 31 0.09 -16.87 7.81
N ALA A 32 -0.10 -17.77 8.77
CA ALA A 32 0.86 -18.82 9.08
C ALA A 32 1.10 -19.79 7.92
N ARG A 33 0.12 -19.99 7.02
CA ARG A 33 0.27 -20.82 5.81
C ARG A 33 1.33 -20.26 4.86
N LEU A 34 1.59 -18.95 4.88
CA LEU A 34 2.66 -18.32 4.11
C LEU A 34 4.06 -18.76 4.55
N GLN A 35 4.22 -19.41 5.70
CA GLN A 35 5.52 -19.96 6.12
C GLN A 35 5.84 -21.30 5.45
N ALA A 36 4.81 -22.07 5.10
CA ALA A 36 4.94 -23.45 4.65
C ALA A 36 5.04 -23.58 3.12
N LYS A 37 5.47 -22.50 2.45
CA LYS A 37 5.51 -22.45 1.00
C LYS A 37 6.44 -23.55 0.45
N PRO A 38 5.96 -24.40 -0.47
CA PRO A 38 6.84 -25.30 -1.22
C PRO A 38 7.75 -24.47 -2.14
N ASP A 39 9.04 -24.82 -2.18
CA ASP A 39 10.10 -24.09 -2.90
C ASP A 39 9.79 -23.78 -4.38
N ASP A 40 8.88 -24.53 -5.02
CA ASP A 40 8.52 -24.41 -6.45
C ASP A 40 7.28 -23.55 -6.76
N SER A 41 6.57 -23.04 -5.75
CA SER A 41 5.43 -22.15 -6.01
C SER A 41 5.89 -20.69 -6.12
N THR A 42 5.33 -19.89 -7.02
CA THR A 42 5.64 -18.44 -7.09
C THR A 42 4.65 -17.61 -6.26
N SER A 43 3.46 -18.15 -6.00
CA SER A 43 2.38 -17.48 -5.29
C SER A 43 1.59 -18.44 -4.40
N VAL A 44 0.92 -17.90 -3.37
CA VAL A 44 0.03 -18.64 -2.47
C VAL A 44 -1.26 -17.84 -2.29
N ALA A 45 -2.41 -18.46 -2.58
CA ALA A 45 -3.71 -17.86 -2.28
C ALA A 45 -4.10 -18.13 -0.81
N ILE A 46 -4.38 -17.06 -0.07
CA ILE A 46 -4.90 -17.09 1.30
C ILE A 46 -6.22 -16.35 1.39
N LYS A 47 -6.99 -16.59 2.45
CA LYS A 47 -8.25 -15.88 2.68
C LYS A 47 -8.07 -14.69 3.60
N ASP A 48 -8.69 -13.57 3.24
CA ASP A 48 -8.85 -12.44 4.14
C ASP A 48 -9.95 -12.70 5.19
N SER A 49 -10.10 -11.77 6.13
CA SER A 49 -11.12 -11.83 7.18
C SER A 49 -12.56 -11.83 6.64
N GLU A 50 -12.77 -11.40 5.40
CA GLU A 50 -14.07 -11.37 4.71
C GLU A 50 -14.30 -12.64 3.86
N GLY A 51 -13.32 -13.55 3.80
CA GLY A 51 -13.36 -14.79 3.03
C GLY A 51 -12.94 -14.65 1.56
N THR A 52 -12.50 -13.46 1.15
CA THR A 52 -11.99 -13.16 -0.19
C THR A 52 -10.62 -13.78 -0.38
N ASP A 53 -10.38 -14.37 -1.56
CA ASP A 53 -9.07 -14.92 -1.90
C ASP A 53 -8.10 -13.80 -2.27
N VAL A 54 -6.97 -13.75 -1.56
CA VAL A 54 -5.87 -12.81 -1.76
C VAL A 54 -4.62 -13.61 -2.15
N VAL A 55 -4.09 -13.33 -3.34
CA VAL A 55 -2.90 -14.02 -3.87
C VAL A 55 -1.64 -13.34 -3.36
N VAL A 56 -0.83 -14.03 -2.57
CA VAL A 56 0.45 -13.50 -2.07
C VAL A 56 1.58 -13.99 -2.96
N GLU A 57 2.35 -13.03 -3.49
CA GLU A 57 3.53 -13.24 -4.33
C GLU A 57 4.81 -12.78 -3.60
N ASN A 58 5.98 -13.02 -4.19
CA ASN A 58 7.26 -12.66 -3.57
C ASN A 58 7.44 -11.14 -3.39
N ASP A 59 6.78 -10.32 -4.20
CA ASP A 59 6.83 -8.85 -4.15
C ASP A 59 5.64 -8.25 -3.36
N THR A 60 4.72 -9.09 -2.89
CA THR A 60 3.58 -8.65 -2.08
C THR A 60 4.07 -8.14 -0.74
N ARG A 61 3.53 -6.99 -0.32
CA ARG A 61 3.95 -6.37 0.93
C ARG A 61 3.13 -6.92 2.08
N LEU A 62 3.78 -7.61 3.00
CA LEU A 62 3.14 -8.09 4.22
C LEU A 62 3.50 -7.19 5.39
N TYR A 63 2.54 -7.04 6.30
CA TYR A 63 2.71 -6.29 7.51
C TYR A 63 2.07 -6.98 8.70
N VAL A 64 2.65 -6.74 9.87
CA VAL A 64 2.09 -7.13 11.16
C VAL A 64 1.90 -5.86 11.97
N ARG A 65 0.69 -5.62 12.44
CA ARG A 65 0.39 -4.47 13.29
C ARG A 65 0.47 -4.89 14.75
N SER A 66 1.23 -4.15 15.53
CA SER A 66 1.26 -4.32 16.98
C SER A 66 0.13 -3.53 17.65
N SER A 67 -0.26 -3.95 18.85
CA SER A 67 -1.19 -3.24 19.76
C SER A 67 -0.84 -1.78 20.03
N GLY A 68 0.43 -1.41 19.89
CA GLY A 68 0.87 -0.01 19.92
C GLY A 68 0.58 0.79 18.64
N GLY A 69 -0.15 0.24 17.67
CA GLY A 69 -0.44 0.85 16.37
C GLY A 69 0.73 0.86 15.38
N ARG A 70 1.88 0.28 15.74
CA ARG A 70 3.07 0.23 14.87
C ARG A 70 2.92 -0.89 13.84
N ARG A 71 3.22 -0.57 12.59
CA ARG A 71 3.16 -1.49 11.44
C ARG A 71 4.57 -1.98 11.10
N TYR A 72 4.82 -3.28 11.23
CA TYR A 72 6.11 -3.90 10.97
C TYR A 72 6.07 -4.65 9.64
N PRO A 73 6.97 -4.34 8.69
CA PRO A 73 7.05 -5.07 7.43
C PRO A 73 7.57 -6.48 7.65
N VAL A 74 6.99 -7.43 6.93
CA VAL A 74 7.41 -8.83 6.89
C VAL A 74 7.59 -9.25 5.43
N THR A 75 8.61 -10.07 5.15
CA THR A 75 8.83 -10.60 3.81
C THR A 75 7.97 -11.86 3.62
N PRO A 76 7.21 -11.98 2.52
CA PRO A 76 6.53 -13.23 2.19
C PRO A 76 7.50 -14.41 2.22
N PHE A 77 7.07 -15.51 2.83
CA PHE A 77 7.81 -16.78 2.81
C PHE A 77 9.16 -16.76 3.55
N ASN A 78 9.56 -15.63 4.15
CA ASN A 78 10.79 -15.50 4.93
C ASN A 78 10.51 -14.96 6.35
N PHE A 79 9.59 -15.63 7.03
CA PHE A 79 9.30 -15.39 8.43
C PHE A 79 8.92 -16.70 9.12
N LYS A 80 9.06 -16.72 10.43
CA LYS A 80 8.67 -17.84 11.28
C LYS A 80 7.74 -17.34 12.37
N MET A 81 6.57 -17.93 12.44
CA MET A 81 5.52 -17.68 13.42
C MET A 81 5.33 -18.95 14.24
N THR A 82 5.73 -18.84 15.51
CA THR A 82 5.57 -19.86 16.55
C THR A 82 4.35 -19.53 17.40
N GLN A 83 4.00 -20.39 18.36
CA GLN A 83 2.86 -20.16 19.26
C GLN A 83 2.97 -18.87 20.10
N ALA A 84 4.19 -18.37 20.34
CA ALA A 84 4.42 -17.20 21.19
C ALA A 84 4.99 -15.99 20.45
N GLN A 85 5.61 -16.20 19.29
CA GLN A 85 6.43 -15.18 18.65
C GLN A 85 6.40 -15.26 17.13
N LEU A 86 6.40 -14.09 16.49
CA LEU A 86 6.68 -13.88 15.09
C LEU A 86 8.09 -13.30 14.92
N VAL A 87 8.90 -13.95 14.08
CA VAL A 87 10.27 -13.56 13.77
C VAL A 87 10.42 -13.43 12.26
N ALA A 88 10.86 -12.27 11.78
CA ALA A 88 11.22 -12.04 10.39
C ALA A 88 12.70 -11.64 10.32
N SER A 89 13.55 -12.58 9.89
CA SER A 89 15.01 -12.43 9.93
C SER A 89 15.51 -11.26 9.07
N ASP A 90 14.91 -11.05 7.89
CA ASP A 90 15.34 -10.00 6.95
C ASP A 90 15.05 -8.58 7.43
N ARG A 91 14.11 -8.43 8.37
CA ARG A 91 13.60 -7.13 8.82
C ARG A 91 13.97 -6.82 10.26
N ASP A 92 14.75 -7.69 10.90
CA ASP A 92 15.09 -7.62 12.33
C ASP A 92 13.82 -7.44 13.20
N THR A 93 12.73 -8.09 12.78
CA THR A 93 11.43 -7.99 13.43
C THR A 93 11.25 -9.18 14.35
N LEU A 94 11.09 -8.90 15.64
CA LEU A 94 10.75 -9.89 16.66
C LEU A 94 9.57 -9.34 17.46
N LEU A 95 8.42 -10.01 17.35
CA LEU A 95 7.16 -9.59 17.94
C LEU A 95 6.55 -10.74 18.72
N MET A 96 6.11 -10.48 19.94
CA MET A 96 5.30 -11.42 20.68
C MET A 96 3.87 -11.41 20.11
N LEU A 97 3.27 -12.59 19.93
CA LEU A 97 1.96 -12.70 19.28
C LEU A 97 0.82 -12.09 20.10
N ASP A 98 0.97 -12.01 21.42
CA ASP A 98 0.03 -11.32 22.31
C ASP A 98 0.00 -9.80 22.10
N GLY A 99 1.07 -9.24 21.52
CA GLY A 99 1.21 -7.85 21.16
C GLY A 99 0.87 -7.55 19.70
N VAL A 100 0.28 -8.50 18.96
CA VAL A 100 -0.14 -8.35 17.56
C VAL A 100 -1.65 -8.17 17.46
N ASP A 101 -2.07 -7.10 16.79
CA ASP A 101 -3.48 -6.78 16.54
C ASP A 101 -3.98 -7.36 15.22
N SER A 102 -3.19 -7.24 14.16
CA SER A 102 -3.61 -7.64 12.82
C SER A 102 -2.44 -8.09 11.94
N TYR A 103 -2.76 -8.98 11.00
CA TYR A 103 -1.90 -9.42 9.91
C TYR A 103 -2.45 -8.84 8.63
N GLU A 104 -1.59 -8.19 7.84
CA GLU A 104 -2.01 -7.35 6.74
C GLU A 104 -1.24 -7.70 5.46
N VAL A 105 -1.98 -7.71 4.36
CA VAL A 105 -1.46 -7.91 3.00
C VAL A 105 -1.81 -6.69 2.18
N ASP A 106 -0.81 -5.98 1.67
CA ASP A 106 -1.01 -4.84 0.79
C ASP A 106 -0.92 -5.26 -0.67
N HIS A 107 -1.99 -5.01 -1.41
CA HIS A 107 -2.10 -5.30 -2.84
C HIS A 107 -2.31 -4.04 -3.65
N ILE A 108 -1.65 -3.94 -4.80
CA ILE A 108 -1.85 -2.79 -5.69
C ILE A 108 -3.25 -2.85 -6.28
N SER A 109 -4.05 -1.83 -6.01
CA SER A 109 -5.33 -1.64 -6.65
C SER A 109 -5.12 -1.02 -8.04
N THR A 110 -5.40 -1.80 -9.09
CA THR A 110 -5.35 -1.32 -10.48
C THR A 110 -6.26 -0.12 -10.68
N TRP A 111 -7.46 -0.14 -10.09
CA TRP A 111 -8.40 0.97 -10.20
C TRP A 111 -7.86 2.25 -9.56
N LYS A 112 -7.37 2.20 -8.31
CA LYS A 112 -6.77 3.37 -7.65
C LYS A 112 -5.58 3.90 -8.43
N THR A 113 -4.73 3.00 -8.95
CA THR A 113 -3.56 3.36 -9.77
C THR A 113 -3.99 4.09 -11.05
N VAL A 114 -4.95 3.54 -11.79
CA VAL A 114 -5.43 4.14 -13.05
C VAL A 114 -6.12 5.47 -12.80
N THR A 115 -6.93 5.58 -11.74
CA THR A 115 -7.57 6.85 -11.37
C THR A 115 -6.54 7.91 -10.99
N LEU A 116 -5.53 7.57 -10.20
CA LEU A 116 -4.48 8.51 -9.81
C LEU A 116 -3.70 9.00 -11.04
N ALA A 117 -3.31 8.07 -11.92
CA ALA A 117 -2.59 8.39 -13.16
C ALA A 117 -3.42 9.27 -14.09
N SER A 118 -4.71 8.98 -14.27
CA SER A 118 -5.59 9.75 -15.15
C SER A 118 -5.87 11.15 -14.60
N VAL A 119 -6.14 11.27 -13.29
CA VAL A 119 -6.30 12.57 -12.63
C VAL A 119 -5.02 13.39 -12.74
N GLY A 120 -3.86 12.77 -12.54
CA GLY A 120 -2.57 13.44 -12.71
C GLY A 120 -2.35 13.98 -14.12
N ALA A 121 -2.65 13.17 -15.15
CA ALA A 121 -2.53 13.58 -16.55
C ALA A 121 -3.48 14.73 -16.91
N LEU A 122 -4.74 14.66 -16.49
CA LEU A 122 -5.72 15.71 -16.73
C LEU A 122 -5.36 17.02 -16.01
N ALA A 123 -4.86 16.94 -14.78
CA ALA A 123 -4.40 18.11 -14.05
C ALA A 123 -3.23 18.79 -14.76
N ALA A 124 -2.25 18.02 -15.24
CA ALA A 124 -1.12 18.55 -16.01
C ALA A 124 -1.58 19.23 -17.30
N ALA A 125 -2.45 18.59 -18.07
CA ALA A 125 -3.01 19.17 -19.29
C ALA A 125 -3.80 20.46 -19.00
N GLY A 126 -4.62 20.47 -17.95
CA GLY A 126 -5.38 21.65 -17.52
C GLY A 126 -4.49 22.83 -17.14
N VAL A 127 -3.37 22.58 -16.46
CA VAL A 127 -2.38 23.63 -16.13
C VAL A 127 -1.75 24.21 -17.40
N ILE A 128 -1.38 23.37 -18.38
CA ILE A 128 -0.81 23.82 -19.65
C ILE A 128 -1.80 24.72 -20.39
N VAL A 129 -3.05 24.29 -20.52
CA VAL A 129 -4.11 25.07 -21.18
C VAL A 129 -4.35 26.40 -20.46
N ALA A 130 -4.37 26.40 -19.12
CA ALA A 130 -4.53 27.61 -18.33
C ALA A 130 -3.38 28.61 -18.53
N ILE A 131 -2.13 28.13 -18.62
CA ILE A 131 -0.97 28.97 -18.92
C ILE A 131 -1.11 29.60 -20.31
N ILE A 132 -1.48 28.81 -21.33
CA ILE A 132 -1.65 29.32 -22.71
C ILE A 132 -2.77 30.38 -22.75
N ALA A 133 -3.91 30.10 -22.14
CA ALA A 133 -5.06 31.01 -22.14
C ALA A 133 -4.77 32.33 -21.42
N THR A 134 -4.04 32.30 -20.30
CA THR A 134 -3.73 33.49 -19.50
C THR A 134 -2.47 34.24 -19.95
N ALA A 135 -1.58 33.61 -20.72
CA ALA A 135 -0.42 34.28 -21.30
C ALA A 135 -0.82 35.25 -22.43
N GLY A 136 -1.91 34.96 -23.16
CA GLY A 136 -2.41 35.83 -24.23
C GLY A 136 -2.98 37.17 -23.75
N GLU A 137 -3.45 37.26 -22.51
CA GLU A 137 -4.09 38.47 -21.96
C GLU A 137 -3.10 39.58 -21.58
N LYS A 138 -1.78 39.33 -21.60
CA LYS A 138 -0.75 40.32 -21.18
C LYS A 138 -0.07 41.07 -22.34
N THR A 139 -0.56 40.94 -23.56
CA THR A 139 0.05 41.58 -24.73
C THR A 139 -0.88 42.60 -25.37
N TYR A 140 -1.42 43.57 -24.61
CA TYR A 140 -1.87 44.90 -25.08
C TYR A 140 -1.97 45.86 -23.90
#